data_AF-A0A820P329-F1
#
_entry.id   AF-A0A820P329-F1
#
_cell.length_a   1.000
_cell.length_b   1.000
_cell.length_c   1.000
_cell.angle_alpha   90.00
_cell.angle_beta   90.00
_cell.angle_gamma   90.00
#
_symmetry.space_group_name_H-M   'P 1'
#
loop_
_entity.id
_entity.type
_entity.pdbx_description
1 polymer ?
#
loop_
_entity_poly.entity_id
_entity_poly.type
_entity_poly.pdbx_seq_one_letter_code
_entity_poly.pdbx_strand_id
1 'polypeptide(L)'
;TWKRIQIQLEQKKTLVRFHFILYVYRHIFSKPLTWLQQKQPFIHLLFEECSNLFRNILISFIKDDLLTNKTVKQLLSISFDSQANEKPDSKLEIGEITRNELQEMPTNEKIKFMQDVRDIYKTIARELTRTLPVTNNFLQNLQFMHPLQRHHESSSKSLMIIARDLPQLLSDDDLDYLNGEWRLYENETIPEEWYQQKTTSGGSDEVIKYHPIDNYWKHVFAIKTSSGIVKFIVLPKLIKSLLSLSHGNADVERGFSENAALITDDRSSLSDISINGLRATKDAVKFYGQGKVHEVPICKGLLDSVKEAHSRCQVDQERKQRILKGKEAIEAAAKLTKKQRTNFGRKRTKSNRSTQDLTRRSRKCV
;
A
#
# COMPACT_ATOMS: atom_id res chain seq x y z
N THR A 1 27.30 26.33 -2.78
CA THR A 1 26.51 25.12 -3.14
C THR A 1 25.33 25.44 -4.03
N TRP A 2 24.46 26.40 -3.69
CA TRP A 2 23.27 26.75 -4.49
C TRP A 2 23.58 27.28 -5.91
N LYS A 3 24.59 28.13 -6.10
CA LYS A 3 25.00 28.64 -7.43
C LYS A 3 25.38 27.54 -8.43
N ARG A 4 26.00 26.46 -7.95
CA ARG A 4 26.39 25.31 -8.79
C ARG A 4 25.16 24.51 -9.24
N ILE A 5 24.15 24.40 -8.37
CA ILE A 5 22.86 23.77 -8.70
C ILE A 5 22.12 24.63 -9.73
N GLN A 6 22.08 25.95 -9.53
CA GLN A 6 21.47 26.88 -10.47
C GLN A 6 22.09 26.77 -11.87
N ILE A 7 23.43 26.84 -11.97
CA ILE A 7 24.14 26.69 -13.26
C ILE A 7 23.85 25.33 -13.91
N GLN A 8 23.66 24.26 -13.13
CA GLN A 8 23.29 22.95 -13.68
C GLN A 8 21.84 22.87 -14.13
N LEU A 9 20.91 23.57 -13.48
CA LEU A 9 19.51 23.66 -13.87
C LEU A 9 19.31 24.51 -15.14
N GLU A 10 20.15 25.53 -15.33
CA GLU A 10 20.16 26.38 -16.53
C GLU A 10 20.77 25.67 -17.77
N GLN A 11 21.41 24.51 -17.60
CA GLN A 11 21.94 23.74 -18.72
C GLN A 11 20.82 23.09 -19.53
N LYS A 12 20.84 23.30 -20.85
CA LYS A 12 19.87 22.73 -21.80
C LYS A 12 19.69 21.21 -21.66
N LYS A 13 20.78 20.47 -21.44
CA LYS A 13 20.74 19.00 -21.22
C LYS A 13 19.92 18.58 -19.98
N THR A 14 19.85 19.44 -18.97
CA THR A 14 19.08 19.19 -17.75
C THR A 14 17.59 19.44 -18.00
N LEU A 15 17.27 20.48 -18.77
CA LEU A 15 15.91 20.76 -19.21
C LEU A 15 15.29 19.61 -20.00
N VAL A 16 16.01 19.08 -21.01
CA VAL A 16 15.53 17.94 -21.81
C VAL A 16 15.22 16.72 -20.94
N ARG A 17 16.05 16.45 -19.92
CA ARG A 17 15.82 15.36 -18.95
C ARG A 17 14.57 15.60 -18.11
N PHE A 18 14.30 16.83 -17.68
CA PHE A 18 13.06 17.14 -16.96
C PHE A 18 11.83 16.97 -17.84
N HIS A 19 11.89 17.38 -19.11
CA HIS A 19 10.79 17.16 -20.04
C HIS A 19 10.51 15.67 -20.27
N PHE A 20 11.55 14.84 -20.37
CA PHE A 20 11.38 13.39 -20.42
C PHE A 20 10.78 12.81 -19.14
N ILE A 21 11.27 13.20 -17.95
CA ILE A 21 10.70 12.73 -16.68
C ILE A 21 9.22 13.14 -16.56
N LEU A 22 8.90 14.37 -16.95
CA LEU A 22 7.54 14.89 -16.94
C LEU A 22 6.65 14.13 -17.94
N TYR A 23 7.18 13.77 -19.10
CA TYR A 23 6.50 12.88 -20.06
C TYR A 23 6.18 11.53 -19.44
N VAL A 24 7.19 10.85 -18.86
CA VAL A 24 7.01 9.55 -18.20
C VAL A 24 5.96 9.63 -17.09
N TYR A 25 6.03 10.66 -16.24
CA TYR A 25 5.03 10.87 -15.20
C TYR A 25 3.62 11.06 -15.78
N ARG A 26 3.45 12.01 -16.73
CA ARG A 26 2.13 12.37 -17.27
C ARG A 26 1.48 11.24 -18.04
N HIS A 27 2.25 10.52 -18.86
CA HIS A 27 1.70 9.52 -19.78
C HIS A 27 1.64 8.11 -19.19
N ILE A 28 2.51 7.79 -18.24
CA ILE A 28 2.61 6.43 -17.72
C ILE A 28 2.08 6.31 -16.29
N PHE A 29 2.46 7.22 -15.39
CA PHE A 29 2.19 7.06 -13.95
C PHE A 29 1.00 7.87 -13.43
N SER A 30 0.63 8.99 -14.05
CA SER A 30 -0.39 9.91 -13.54
C SER A 30 -1.75 9.22 -13.30
N LYS A 31 -2.22 8.46 -14.29
CA LYS A 31 -3.51 7.75 -14.23
C LYS A 31 -3.48 6.60 -13.21
N PRO A 32 -2.51 5.66 -13.23
CA PRO A 32 -2.41 4.62 -12.21
C PRO A 32 -2.29 5.17 -10.78
N LEU A 33 -1.50 6.22 -10.56
CA LEU A 33 -1.35 6.84 -9.23
C LEU A 33 -2.66 7.44 -8.74
N THR A 34 -3.38 8.17 -9.61
CA THR A 34 -4.69 8.74 -9.27
C THR A 34 -5.71 7.64 -8.99
N TRP A 35 -5.64 6.54 -9.73
CA TRP A 35 -6.52 5.39 -9.57
C TRP A 35 -6.27 4.67 -8.23
N LEU A 36 -5.01 4.43 -7.85
CA LEU A 36 -4.62 3.83 -6.56
C LEU A 36 -5.00 4.70 -5.35
N GLN A 37 -5.33 5.98 -5.59
CA GLN A 37 -5.75 6.92 -4.56
C GLN A 37 -7.27 6.98 -4.32
N GLN A 38 -8.06 6.28 -5.14
CA GLN A 38 -9.51 6.31 -5.02
C GLN A 38 -10.00 5.63 -3.74
N LYS A 39 -11.20 6.02 -3.29
CA LYS A 39 -11.80 5.49 -2.04
C LYS A 39 -12.64 4.24 -2.27
N GLN A 40 -13.20 4.10 -3.46
CA GLN A 40 -14.09 2.99 -3.79
C GLN A 40 -13.27 1.71 -4.03
N PRO A 41 -13.85 0.52 -3.78
CA PRO A 41 -13.10 -0.73 -3.88
C PRO A 41 -12.82 -1.09 -5.34
N PHE A 42 -11.54 -1.28 -5.67
CA PHE A 42 -11.10 -1.69 -7.01
C PHE A 42 -10.26 -2.96 -7.05
N ILE A 43 -10.34 -3.77 -6.00
CA ILE A 43 -9.52 -4.98 -5.90
C ILE A 43 -9.70 -5.93 -7.10
N HIS A 44 -10.91 -5.96 -7.68
CA HIS A 44 -11.25 -6.74 -8.87
C HIS A 44 -10.54 -6.29 -10.15
N LEU A 45 -10.08 -5.03 -10.24
CA LEU A 45 -9.34 -4.49 -11.39
C LEU A 45 -7.84 -4.33 -11.12
N LEU A 46 -7.40 -4.48 -9.87
CA LEU A 46 -6.01 -4.21 -9.47
C LEU A 46 -5.00 -5.01 -10.29
N PHE A 47 -5.24 -6.30 -10.51
CA PHE A 47 -4.35 -7.13 -11.30
C PHE A 47 -4.23 -6.63 -12.74
N GLU A 48 -5.36 -6.27 -13.36
CA GLU A 48 -5.43 -5.78 -14.74
C GLU A 48 -4.74 -4.41 -14.87
N GLU A 49 -5.00 -3.48 -13.96
CA GLU A 49 -4.39 -2.15 -13.98
C GLU A 49 -2.87 -2.21 -13.75
N CYS A 50 -2.39 -3.04 -12.83
CA CYS A 50 -0.96 -3.29 -12.67
C CYS A 50 -0.33 -3.90 -13.92
N SER A 51 -1.05 -4.82 -14.56
CA SER A 51 -0.63 -5.46 -15.82
C SER A 51 -0.55 -4.46 -16.97
N ASN A 52 -1.51 -3.54 -17.05
CA ASN A 52 -1.56 -2.47 -18.04
C ASN A 52 -0.45 -1.45 -17.82
N LEU A 53 -0.17 -1.05 -16.57
CA LEU A 53 0.98 -0.19 -16.24
C LEU A 53 2.30 -0.83 -16.70
N PHE A 54 2.49 -2.13 -16.40
CA PHE A 54 3.69 -2.85 -16.84
C PHE A 54 3.79 -2.89 -18.37
N ARG A 55 2.69 -3.22 -19.06
CA ARG A 55 2.65 -3.22 -20.53
C ARG A 55 2.97 -1.84 -21.11
N ASN A 56 2.41 -0.75 -20.55
CA ASN A 56 2.64 0.61 -21.04
C ASN A 56 4.12 1.01 -20.97
N ILE A 57 4.82 0.59 -19.91
CA ILE A 57 6.27 0.75 -19.83
C ILE A 57 6.97 -0.02 -20.94
N LEU A 58 6.62 -1.28 -21.18
CA LEU A 58 7.26 -2.07 -22.24
C LEU A 58 7.00 -1.49 -23.64
N ILE A 59 5.79 -1.02 -23.93
CA ILE A 59 5.44 -0.37 -25.20
C ILE A 59 6.36 0.84 -25.48
N SER A 60 6.88 1.49 -24.44
CA SER A 60 7.71 2.68 -24.58
C SER A 60 9.09 2.40 -25.18
N PHE A 61 9.61 1.16 -25.07
CA PHE A 61 10.98 0.84 -25.50
C PHE A 61 11.23 -0.56 -26.10
N ILE A 62 10.30 -1.50 -25.97
CA ILE A 62 10.37 -2.87 -26.54
C ILE A 62 9.57 -2.93 -27.84
N LYS A 63 10.08 -3.64 -28.85
CA LYS A 63 9.42 -3.73 -30.16
C LYS A 63 8.00 -4.32 -30.07
N ASP A 64 7.08 -3.76 -30.86
CA ASP A 64 5.63 -4.04 -30.74
C ASP A 64 5.27 -5.50 -31.13
N ASP A 65 6.03 -6.11 -32.04
CA ASP A 65 5.92 -7.52 -32.41
C ASP A 65 6.15 -8.46 -31.23
N LEU A 66 6.99 -8.05 -30.27
CA LEU A 66 7.25 -8.82 -29.06
C LEU A 66 6.19 -8.64 -27.98
N LEU A 67 5.25 -7.70 -28.12
CA LEU A 67 4.26 -7.36 -27.09
C LEU A 67 2.82 -7.74 -27.49
N THR A 68 2.54 -7.76 -28.79
CA THR A 68 1.20 -7.98 -29.34
C THR A 68 0.64 -9.34 -28.93
N ASN A 69 -0.62 -9.36 -28.48
CA ASN A 69 -1.37 -10.56 -28.05
C ASN A 69 -0.70 -11.43 -26.96
N LYS A 70 0.28 -10.88 -26.23
CA LYS A 70 0.92 -11.62 -25.13
C LYS A 70 0.20 -11.38 -23.81
N THR A 71 0.05 -12.45 -23.03
CA THR A 71 -0.36 -12.37 -21.62
C THR A 71 0.75 -11.76 -20.77
N VAL A 72 0.40 -11.28 -19.59
CA VAL A 72 1.35 -10.66 -18.64
C VAL A 72 2.46 -11.64 -18.24
N LYS A 73 2.13 -12.92 -18.06
CA LYS A 73 3.11 -13.99 -17.78
C LYS A 73 4.13 -14.12 -18.92
N GLN A 74 3.67 -14.02 -20.16
CA GLN A 74 4.58 -14.01 -21.33
C GLN A 74 5.40 -12.71 -21.40
N LEU A 75 4.82 -11.56 -21.05
CA LEU A 75 5.56 -10.29 -20.99
C LEU A 75 6.71 -10.33 -19.98
N LEU A 76 6.49 -10.98 -18.82
CA LEU A 76 7.52 -11.15 -17.78
C LEU A 76 8.70 -12.01 -18.23
N SER A 77 8.51 -12.87 -19.24
CA SER A 77 9.58 -13.69 -19.81
C SER A 77 10.47 -12.94 -20.82
N ILE A 78 10.10 -11.73 -21.21
CA ILE A 78 10.88 -10.93 -22.17
C ILE A 78 12.14 -10.42 -21.48
N SER A 79 13.31 -10.69 -22.08
CA SER A 79 14.57 -10.10 -21.62
C SER A 79 14.64 -8.63 -22.03
N PHE A 80 14.68 -7.75 -21.02
CA PHE A 80 14.80 -6.29 -21.20
C PHE A 80 16.24 -5.85 -21.50
N ASP A 81 17.23 -6.69 -21.23
CA ASP A 81 18.65 -6.35 -21.40
C ASP A 81 19.16 -6.66 -22.81
N SER A 82 18.38 -7.39 -23.61
CA SER A 82 18.71 -7.68 -25.01
C SER A 82 18.38 -6.49 -25.92
N GLN A 83 19.41 -5.83 -26.45
CA GLN A 83 19.27 -4.74 -27.41
C GLN A 83 18.52 -5.16 -28.69
N ALA A 84 18.51 -6.46 -29.02
CA ALA A 84 17.75 -6.99 -30.15
C ALA A 84 16.22 -6.86 -29.97
N ASN A 85 15.75 -6.78 -28.73
CA ASN A 85 14.33 -6.65 -28.40
C ASN A 85 13.86 -5.19 -28.35
N GLU A 86 14.80 -4.25 -28.39
CA GLU A 86 14.50 -2.84 -28.20
C GLU A 86 14.08 -2.14 -29.50
N LYS A 87 13.22 -1.13 -29.36
CA LYS A 87 12.87 -0.21 -30.45
C LYS A 87 14.11 0.61 -30.86
N PRO A 88 14.25 0.98 -32.15
CA PRO A 88 15.27 1.95 -32.56
C PRO A 88 14.99 3.33 -31.95
N ASP A 89 16.02 4.19 -31.87
CA ASP A 89 15.95 5.52 -31.24
C ASP A 89 14.82 6.40 -31.81
N SER A 90 14.53 6.28 -33.11
CA SER A 90 13.44 7.02 -33.75
C SER A 90 12.05 6.65 -33.22
N LYS A 91 11.88 5.42 -32.72
CA LYS A 91 10.61 4.86 -32.24
C LYS A 91 10.51 4.78 -30.70
N LEU A 92 11.51 5.28 -29.96
CA LEU A 92 11.38 5.37 -28.51
C LEU A 92 10.34 6.42 -28.12
N GLU A 93 9.51 6.08 -27.13
CA GLU A 93 8.54 7.00 -26.57
C GLU A 93 9.24 7.92 -25.57
N ILE A 94 9.48 9.19 -25.95
CA ILE A 94 10.14 10.19 -25.10
C ILE A 94 9.36 11.50 -24.99
N GLY A 95 8.24 11.61 -25.70
CA GLY A 95 7.43 12.82 -25.82
C GLY A 95 7.94 13.80 -26.87
N GLU A 96 7.01 14.53 -27.48
CA GLU A 96 7.28 15.44 -28.59
C GLU A 96 8.14 16.65 -28.17
N ILE A 97 7.87 17.19 -26.98
CA ILE A 97 8.65 18.31 -26.41
C ILE A 97 10.13 17.91 -26.28
N THR A 98 10.39 16.75 -25.66
CA THR A 98 11.74 16.19 -25.51
C THR A 98 12.40 15.97 -26.88
N ARG A 99 11.66 15.42 -27.85
CA ARG A 99 12.17 15.14 -29.20
C ARG A 99 12.58 16.42 -29.92
N ASN A 100 11.80 17.48 -29.82
CA ASN A 100 12.10 18.77 -30.44
C ASN A 100 13.35 19.41 -29.82
N GLU A 101 13.47 19.42 -28.49
CA GLU A 101 14.66 19.97 -27.84
C GLU A 101 15.93 19.16 -28.13
N LEU A 102 15.81 17.84 -28.31
CA LEU A 102 16.93 17.00 -28.73
C LEU A 102 17.43 17.33 -30.14
N GLN A 103 16.62 17.91 -31.04
CA GLN A 103 17.08 18.26 -32.39
C GLN A 103 18.24 19.26 -32.35
N GLU A 104 18.21 20.18 -31.39
CA GLU A 104 19.18 21.27 -31.22
C GLU A 104 20.43 20.87 -30.41
N MET A 105 20.53 19.61 -29.97
CA MET A 105 21.67 19.12 -29.18
C MET A 105 22.81 18.56 -30.06
N PRO A 106 24.06 18.49 -29.56
CA PRO A 106 25.15 17.80 -30.23
C PRO A 106 24.90 16.29 -30.34
N THR A 107 25.33 15.66 -31.45
CA THR A 107 25.11 14.22 -31.71
C THR A 107 25.59 13.31 -30.58
N ASN A 108 26.75 13.58 -30.00
CA ASN A 108 27.29 12.79 -28.88
C ASN A 108 26.38 12.83 -27.63
N GLU A 109 25.81 14.01 -27.33
CA GLU A 109 24.89 14.14 -26.21
C GLU A 109 23.54 13.47 -26.48
N LYS A 110 23.05 13.49 -27.73
CA LYS A 110 21.82 12.77 -28.11
C LYS A 110 21.98 11.27 -27.91
N ILE A 111 23.09 10.68 -28.39
CA ILE A 111 23.36 9.24 -28.24
C ILE A 111 23.36 8.87 -26.76
N LYS A 112 24.08 9.64 -25.94
CA LYS A 112 24.12 9.41 -24.49
C LYS A 112 22.74 9.54 -23.84
N PHE A 113 21.96 10.55 -24.23
CA PHE A 113 20.61 10.73 -23.72
C PHE A 113 19.69 9.53 -24.07
N MET A 114 19.76 9.02 -25.30
CA MET A 114 18.95 7.88 -25.72
C MET A 114 19.35 6.60 -24.98
N GLN A 115 20.64 6.42 -24.68
CA GLN A 115 21.11 5.36 -23.79
C GLN A 115 20.55 5.53 -22.37
N ASP A 116 20.64 6.74 -21.78
CA ASP A 116 20.08 7.05 -20.47
C ASP A 116 18.57 6.74 -20.42
N VAL A 117 17.80 7.09 -21.46
CA VAL A 117 16.36 6.80 -21.57
C VAL A 117 16.09 5.29 -21.53
N ARG A 118 16.86 4.50 -22.27
CA ARG A 118 16.73 3.02 -22.28
C ARG A 118 16.98 2.46 -20.89
N ASP A 119 18.04 2.92 -20.24
CA ASP A 119 18.40 2.47 -18.90
C ASP A 119 17.35 2.85 -17.86
N ILE A 120 16.73 4.03 -17.99
CA ILE A 120 15.60 4.45 -17.15
C ILE A 120 14.42 3.51 -17.35
N TYR A 121 13.99 3.26 -18.60
CA TYR A 121 12.86 2.36 -18.85
C TYR A 121 13.12 0.93 -18.39
N LYS A 122 14.32 0.39 -18.62
CA LYS A 122 14.72 -0.93 -18.11
C LYS A 122 14.67 -0.96 -16.58
N THR A 123 15.20 0.07 -15.92
CA THR A 123 15.18 0.19 -14.46
C THR A 123 13.75 0.22 -13.94
N ILE A 124 12.87 1.01 -14.56
CA ILE A 124 11.44 1.05 -14.21
C ILE A 124 10.80 -0.33 -14.42
N ALA A 125 11.02 -0.99 -15.56
CA ALA A 125 10.44 -2.30 -15.85
C ALA A 125 10.88 -3.38 -14.83
N ARG A 126 12.16 -3.39 -14.44
CA ARG A 126 12.68 -4.27 -13.39
C ARG A 126 12.01 -3.99 -12.05
N GLU A 127 11.87 -2.71 -11.69
CA GLU A 127 11.27 -2.32 -10.42
C GLU A 127 9.77 -2.63 -10.37
N LEU A 128 9.03 -2.42 -11.47
CA LEU A 128 7.62 -2.81 -11.58
C LEU A 128 7.43 -4.33 -11.50
N THR A 129 8.32 -5.10 -12.11
CA THR A 129 8.29 -6.58 -12.01
C THR A 129 8.48 -7.04 -10.57
N ARG A 130 9.30 -6.32 -9.79
CA ARG A 130 9.58 -6.62 -8.39
C ARG A 130 8.45 -6.18 -7.44
N THR A 131 7.78 -5.09 -7.75
CA THR A 131 6.85 -4.40 -6.82
C THR A 131 5.38 -4.66 -7.13
N LEU A 132 5.01 -4.80 -8.40
CA LEU A 132 3.62 -5.01 -8.80
C LEU A 132 3.20 -6.47 -8.58
N PRO A 133 1.93 -6.72 -8.22
CA PRO A 133 1.40 -8.07 -8.02
C PRO A 133 1.06 -8.79 -9.34
N VAL A 134 1.84 -8.61 -10.41
CA VAL A 134 1.57 -9.15 -11.76
C VAL A 134 1.71 -10.67 -11.87
N THR A 135 2.27 -11.32 -10.85
CA THR A 135 2.35 -12.78 -10.69
C THR A 135 1.35 -13.35 -9.69
N ASN A 136 0.56 -12.48 -9.03
CA ASN A 136 -0.33 -12.87 -7.95
C ASN A 136 -1.61 -13.50 -8.52
N ASN A 137 -1.69 -14.84 -8.47
CA ASN A 137 -2.85 -15.58 -8.96
C ASN A 137 -4.12 -15.31 -8.16
N PHE A 138 -4.02 -14.97 -6.87
CA PHE A 138 -5.19 -14.59 -6.06
C PHE A 138 -5.82 -13.32 -6.64
N LEU A 139 -5.05 -12.25 -6.81
CA LEU A 139 -5.52 -11.00 -7.41
C LEU A 139 -5.99 -11.19 -8.86
N GLN A 140 -5.33 -12.06 -9.63
CA GLN A 140 -5.78 -12.43 -10.97
C GLN A 140 -7.18 -13.02 -10.95
N ASN A 141 -7.48 -13.91 -10.00
CA ASN A 141 -8.79 -14.56 -9.92
C ASN A 141 -9.89 -13.58 -9.48
N LEU A 142 -9.59 -12.54 -8.70
CA LEU A 142 -10.60 -11.57 -8.21
C LEU A 142 -11.35 -10.81 -9.32
N GLN A 143 -10.87 -10.84 -10.55
CA GLN A 143 -11.54 -10.26 -11.72
C GLN A 143 -12.95 -10.83 -11.95
N PHE A 144 -13.24 -12.06 -11.48
CA PHE A 144 -14.57 -12.67 -11.59
C PHE A 144 -15.68 -11.80 -10.99
N MET A 145 -15.33 -10.93 -10.03
CA MET A 145 -16.29 -10.04 -9.36
C MET A 145 -16.85 -8.95 -10.28
N HIS A 146 -16.17 -8.65 -11.40
CA HIS A 146 -16.62 -7.62 -12.34
C HIS A 146 -17.92 -8.07 -13.05
N PRO A 147 -18.94 -7.20 -13.23
CA PRO A 147 -20.21 -7.56 -13.88
C PRO A 147 -20.02 -8.18 -15.26
N LEU A 148 -19.08 -7.64 -16.06
CA LEU A 148 -18.76 -8.17 -17.40
C LEU A 148 -18.11 -9.56 -17.39
N GLN A 149 -17.55 -10.00 -16.26
CA GLN A 149 -16.95 -11.34 -16.13
C GLN A 149 -17.96 -12.39 -15.70
N ARG A 150 -19.22 -12.00 -15.46
CA ARG A 150 -20.27 -12.90 -14.95
C ARG A 150 -20.45 -14.19 -15.75
N HIS A 151 -20.43 -14.09 -17.08
CA HIS A 151 -20.63 -15.22 -18.00
C HIS A 151 -19.30 -15.77 -18.56
N HIS A 152 -18.16 -15.30 -18.05
CA HIS A 152 -16.87 -15.78 -18.52
C HIS A 152 -16.62 -17.20 -18.01
N GLU A 153 -16.15 -18.11 -18.87
CA GLU A 153 -15.95 -19.53 -18.56
C GLU A 153 -15.06 -19.78 -17.33
N SER A 154 -14.11 -18.88 -17.08
CA SER A 154 -13.18 -19.00 -15.96
C SER A 154 -13.75 -18.49 -14.63
N SER A 155 -14.86 -17.74 -14.62
CA SER A 155 -15.31 -17.00 -13.43
C SER A 155 -15.77 -17.92 -12.30
N SER A 156 -16.53 -18.97 -12.62
CA SER A 156 -16.89 -20.00 -11.63
C SER A 156 -15.64 -20.71 -11.08
N LYS A 157 -14.66 -21.01 -11.94
CA LYS A 157 -13.40 -21.62 -11.50
C LYS A 157 -12.60 -20.69 -10.59
N SER A 158 -12.49 -19.41 -10.95
CA SER A 158 -11.80 -18.40 -10.15
C SER A 158 -12.47 -18.17 -8.80
N LEU A 159 -13.80 -18.11 -8.75
CA LEU A 159 -14.59 -18.08 -7.52
C LEU A 159 -14.21 -19.25 -6.59
N MET A 160 -14.23 -20.47 -7.13
CA MET A 160 -13.96 -21.68 -6.34
C MET A 160 -12.49 -21.81 -5.91
N ILE A 161 -11.54 -21.25 -6.66
CA ILE A 161 -10.15 -21.16 -6.22
C ILE A 161 -10.06 -20.21 -5.02
N ILE A 162 -10.63 -19.00 -5.13
CA ILE A 162 -10.60 -17.99 -4.06
C ILE A 162 -11.30 -18.47 -2.80
N ALA A 163 -12.43 -19.15 -2.93
CA ALA A 163 -13.17 -19.70 -1.79
C ALA A 163 -12.32 -20.72 -1.01
N ARG A 164 -11.57 -21.58 -1.71
CA ARG A 164 -10.65 -22.55 -1.09
C ARG A 164 -9.41 -21.91 -0.47
N ASP A 165 -8.94 -20.79 -1.03
CA ASP A 165 -7.84 -20.02 -0.47
C ASP A 165 -8.24 -19.26 0.82
N LEU A 166 -9.53 -19.27 1.20
CA LEU A 166 -10.09 -18.58 2.37
C LEU A 166 -10.88 -19.53 3.31
N PRO A 167 -10.25 -20.60 3.84
CA PRO A 167 -10.92 -21.59 4.69
C PRO A 167 -11.42 -21.02 6.03
N GLN A 168 -10.91 -19.87 6.46
CA GLN A 168 -11.40 -19.15 7.63
C GLN A 168 -12.77 -18.51 7.43
N LEU A 169 -13.22 -18.35 6.18
CA LEU A 169 -14.47 -17.68 5.85
C LEU A 169 -15.60 -18.66 5.51
N LEU A 170 -15.27 -19.75 4.83
CA LEU A 170 -16.22 -20.71 4.28
C LEU A 170 -15.82 -22.14 4.69
N SER A 171 -16.78 -22.93 5.15
CA SER A 171 -16.57 -24.37 5.36
C SER A 171 -16.59 -25.15 4.04
N ASP A 172 -16.20 -26.42 4.07
CA ASP A 172 -16.31 -27.29 2.89
C ASP A 172 -17.76 -27.42 2.41
N ASP A 173 -18.73 -27.47 3.34
CA ASP A 173 -20.16 -27.49 3.00
C ASP A 173 -20.58 -26.20 2.28
N ASP A 174 -20.06 -25.04 2.69
CA ASP A 174 -20.36 -23.74 2.06
C ASP A 174 -19.90 -23.69 0.59
N LEU A 175 -18.89 -24.47 0.19
CA LEU A 175 -18.36 -24.46 -1.18
C LEU A 175 -19.37 -24.99 -2.19
N ASP A 176 -20.12 -26.03 -1.85
CA ASP A 176 -21.15 -26.59 -2.74
C ASP A 176 -22.33 -25.63 -2.89
N TYR A 177 -22.76 -25.00 -1.78
CA TYR A 177 -23.77 -23.94 -1.81
C TYR A 177 -23.31 -22.75 -2.63
N LEU A 178 -22.06 -22.31 -2.47
CA LEU A 178 -21.49 -21.19 -3.22
C LEU A 178 -21.49 -21.45 -4.72
N ASN A 179 -21.10 -22.66 -5.14
CA ASN A 179 -21.10 -23.03 -6.55
C ASN A 179 -22.53 -23.04 -7.13
N GLY A 180 -23.50 -23.54 -6.37
CA GLY A 180 -24.93 -23.47 -6.73
C GLY A 180 -25.44 -22.03 -6.85
N GLU A 181 -25.14 -21.18 -5.85
CA GLU A 181 -25.49 -19.77 -5.84
C GLU A 181 -24.87 -19.01 -7.02
N TRP A 182 -23.62 -19.30 -7.39
CA TRP A 182 -22.98 -18.69 -8.55
C TRP A 182 -23.71 -19.02 -9.85
N ARG A 183 -24.12 -20.29 -10.05
CA ARG A 183 -24.89 -20.69 -11.24
C ARG A 183 -26.25 -19.99 -11.30
N LEU A 184 -26.91 -19.85 -10.16
CA LEU A 184 -28.16 -19.08 -10.07
C LEU A 184 -27.93 -17.61 -10.38
N TYR A 185 -26.86 -17.04 -9.85
CA TYR A 185 -26.44 -15.67 -10.14
C TYR A 185 -26.09 -15.49 -11.61
N GLU A 186 -25.43 -16.43 -12.27
CA GLU A 186 -25.10 -16.36 -13.70
C GLU A 186 -26.36 -16.35 -14.58
N ASN A 187 -27.43 -17.03 -14.17
CA ASN A 187 -28.69 -17.11 -14.94
C ASN A 187 -29.74 -16.06 -14.56
N GLU A 188 -29.42 -15.15 -13.63
CA GLU A 188 -30.31 -14.05 -13.23
C GLU A 188 -30.51 -13.00 -14.34
N THR A 189 -31.59 -12.22 -14.31
CA THR A 189 -31.68 -11.03 -15.17
C THR A 189 -31.14 -9.83 -14.40
N ILE A 190 -29.96 -9.33 -14.81
CA ILE A 190 -29.29 -8.19 -14.17
C ILE A 190 -29.36 -6.97 -15.10
N PRO A 191 -30.07 -5.90 -14.70
CA PRO A 191 -30.18 -4.70 -15.51
C PRO A 191 -28.84 -3.98 -15.68
N GLU A 192 -28.60 -3.42 -16.88
CA GLU A 192 -27.34 -2.71 -17.18
C GLU A 192 -27.14 -1.48 -16.30
N GLU A 193 -28.22 -0.80 -15.94
CA GLU A 193 -28.20 0.39 -15.09
C GLU A 193 -27.68 0.13 -13.68
N TRP A 194 -27.56 -1.13 -13.25
CA TRP A 194 -26.98 -1.46 -11.94
C TRP A 194 -25.46 -1.31 -11.93
N TYR A 195 -24.81 -1.38 -13.09
CA TYR A 195 -23.36 -1.33 -13.18
C TYR A 195 -22.81 -0.31 -14.17
N GLN A 196 -23.61 0.24 -15.10
CA GLN A 196 -23.17 1.26 -16.04
C GLN A 196 -24.20 2.37 -16.27
N GLN A 197 -23.68 3.58 -16.42
CA GLN A 197 -24.42 4.75 -16.84
C GLN A 197 -23.89 5.21 -18.20
N LYS A 198 -24.79 5.31 -19.19
CA LYS A 198 -24.49 5.85 -20.52
C LYS A 198 -24.86 7.33 -20.52
N THR A 199 -23.90 8.20 -20.81
CA THR A 199 -24.15 9.64 -20.97
C THR A 199 -23.85 10.06 -22.39
N THR A 200 -24.85 10.59 -23.09
CA THR A 200 -24.68 11.23 -24.39
C THR A 200 -24.25 12.68 -24.14
N SER A 201 -22.95 12.96 -24.28
CA SER A 201 -22.50 14.35 -24.39
C SER A 201 -22.83 14.82 -25.82
N GLY A 202 -23.13 16.10 -26.02
CA GLY A 202 -23.73 16.68 -27.24
C GLY A 202 -22.98 16.55 -28.59
N GLY A 203 -22.10 15.55 -28.77
CA GLY A 203 -21.60 15.08 -30.05
C GLY A 203 -21.34 13.57 -29.94
N SER A 204 -22.02 12.79 -30.80
CA SER A 204 -21.91 11.36 -31.19
C SER A 204 -21.31 10.25 -30.30
N ASP A 205 -20.49 10.55 -29.30
CA ASP A 205 -19.72 9.55 -28.55
C ASP A 205 -20.42 9.23 -27.23
N GLU A 206 -20.90 7.99 -27.11
CA GLU A 206 -21.44 7.45 -25.87
C GLU A 206 -20.31 7.22 -24.86
N VAL A 207 -20.32 7.99 -23.76
CA VAL A 207 -19.39 7.75 -22.65
C VAL A 207 -20.06 6.81 -21.65
N ILE A 208 -19.47 5.62 -21.47
CA ILE A 208 -19.89 4.64 -20.48
C ILE A 208 -19.13 4.88 -19.17
N LYS A 209 -19.87 5.08 -18.09
CA LYS A 209 -19.31 5.20 -16.74
C LYS A 209 -19.81 4.07 -15.86
N TYR A 210 -18.89 3.29 -15.31
CA TYR A 210 -19.24 2.20 -14.39
C TYR A 210 -19.57 2.73 -13.00
N HIS A 211 -20.56 2.10 -12.37
CA HIS A 211 -20.88 2.33 -10.96
C HIS A 211 -19.87 1.63 -10.04
N PRO A 212 -19.72 2.11 -8.79
CA PRO A 212 -18.91 1.43 -7.78
C PRO A 212 -19.32 -0.04 -7.64
N ILE A 213 -18.33 -0.93 -7.58
CA ILE A 213 -18.56 -2.39 -7.59
C ILE A 213 -19.37 -2.87 -6.37
N ASP A 214 -19.21 -2.21 -5.23
CA ASP A 214 -19.96 -2.46 -4.00
C ASP A 214 -21.44 -2.08 -4.15
N ASN A 215 -21.77 -1.02 -4.89
CA ASN A 215 -23.15 -0.67 -5.21
C ASN A 215 -23.80 -1.72 -6.11
N TYR A 216 -23.08 -2.19 -7.14
CA TYR A 216 -23.55 -3.29 -7.99
C TYR A 216 -23.90 -4.53 -7.15
N TRP A 217 -22.95 -4.99 -6.35
CA TRP A 217 -23.14 -6.19 -5.52
C TRP A 217 -24.22 -6.00 -4.45
N LYS A 218 -24.41 -4.79 -3.92
CA LYS A 218 -25.53 -4.46 -3.03
C LYS A 218 -26.88 -4.77 -3.68
N HIS A 219 -27.06 -4.46 -4.96
CA HIS A 219 -28.29 -4.80 -5.68
C HIS A 219 -28.44 -6.31 -5.86
N VAL A 220 -27.36 -7.01 -6.25
CA VAL A 220 -27.36 -8.47 -6.40
C VAL A 220 -27.72 -9.19 -5.10
N PHE A 221 -27.18 -8.74 -3.97
CA PHE A 221 -27.48 -9.34 -2.66
C PHE A 221 -28.93 -9.10 -2.19
N ALA A 222 -29.60 -8.10 -2.74
CA ALA A 222 -30.99 -7.78 -2.41
C ALA A 222 -32.00 -8.58 -3.22
N ILE A 223 -31.56 -9.38 -4.20
CA ILE A 223 -32.44 -10.23 -5.01
C ILE A 223 -33.11 -11.27 -4.12
N LYS A 224 -34.43 -11.36 -4.25
CA LYS A 224 -35.27 -12.28 -3.49
C LYS A 224 -35.97 -13.27 -4.42
N THR A 225 -36.23 -14.46 -3.88
CA THR A 225 -37.13 -15.43 -4.49
C THR A 225 -38.57 -14.92 -4.49
N SER A 226 -39.47 -15.60 -5.20
CA SER A 226 -40.91 -15.33 -5.16
C SER A 226 -41.52 -15.44 -3.74
N SER A 227 -40.88 -16.20 -2.85
CA SER A 227 -41.24 -16.30 -1.43
C SER A 227 -40.71 -15.16 -0.56
N GLY A 228 -39.98 -14.20 -1.12
CA GLY A 228 -39.43 -13.04 -0.40
C GLY A 228 -38.13 -13.32 0.38
N ILE A 229 -37.55 -14.51 0.24
CA ILE A 229 -36.28 -14.91 0.87
C ILE A 229 -35.12 -14.46 -0.02
N VAL A 230 -34.01 -14.01 0.58
CA VAL A 230 -32.81 -13.64 -0.19
C VAL A 230 -32.27 -14.84 -0.98
N LYS A 231 -31.93 -14.62 -2.25
CA LYS A 231 -31.53 -15.69 -3.16
C LYS A 231 -30.12 -16.22 -2.89
N PHE A 232 -29.26 -15.39 -2.32
CA PHE A 232 -27.85 -15.70 -2.06
C PHE A 232 -27.51 -15.48 -0.59
N ILE A 233 -26.86 -16.47 0.03
CA ILE A 233 -26.50 -16.49 1.45
C ILE A 233 -24.98 -16.57 1.61
N VAL A 234 -24.32 -17.44 0.84
CA VAL A 234 -22.87 -17.68 0.94
C VAL A 234 -22.09 -16.69 0.07
N LEU A 235 -22.55 -16.43 -1.15
CA LEU A 235 -21.92 -15.50 -2.09
C LEU A 235 -21.71 -14.09 -1.49
N PRO A 236 -22.69 -13.47 -0.79
CA PRO A 236 -22.48 -12.17 -0.17
C PRO A 236 -21.39 -12.17 0.90
N LYS A 237 -21.21 -13.27 1.66
CA LYS A 237 -20.15 -13.37 2.68
C LYS A 237 -18.77 -13.30 2.03
N LEU A 238 -18.58 -14.06 0.96
CA LEU A 238 -17.33 -14.08 0.21
C LEU A 238 -17.03 -12.72 -0.42
N ILE A 239 -17.96 -12.19 -1.22
CA ILE A 239 -17.74 -10.94 -1.96
C ILE A 239 -17.50 -9.76 -1.02
N LYS A 240 -18.29 -9.62 0.06
CA LYS A 240 -18.07 -8.52 1.03
C LYS A 240 -16.68 -8.58 1.66
N SER A 241 -16.21 -9.79 1.99
CA SER A 241 -14.87 -9.99 2.55
C SER A 241 -13.79 -9.60 1.54
N LEU A 242 -13.95 -10.00 0.27
CA LEU A 242 -13.01 -9.63 -0.79
C LEU A 242 -13.00 -8.13 -1.08
N LEU A 243 -14.17 -7.48 -1.10
CA LEU A 243 -14.29 -6.03 -1.31
C LEU A 243 -13.76 -5.20 -0.13
N SER A 244 -13.53 -5.81 1.03
CA SER A 244 -12.88 -5.17 2.18
C SER A 244 -11.36 -5.10 2.04
N LEU A 245 -10.77 -5.83 1.07
CA LEU A 245 -9.34 -5.78 0.81
C LEU A 245 -8.96 -4.43 0.19
N SER A 246 -7.88 -3.84 0.70
CA SER A 246 -7.35 -2.60 0.15
C SER A 246 -6.78 -2.81 -1.25
N HIS A 247 -7.10 -1.91 -2.17
CA HIS A 247 -6.55 -1.88 -3.54
C HIS A 247 -5.37 -0.90 -3.70
N GLY A 248 -5.05 -0.13 -2.66
CA GLY A 248 -4.00 0.90 -2.72
C GLY A 248 -3.60 1.41 -1.34
N ASN A 249 -2.73 2.41 -1.30
CA ASN A 249 -2.19 2.95 -0.05
C ASN A 249 -2.99 4.13 0.51
N ALA A 250 -4.01 4.62 -0.22
CA ALA A 250 -4.69 5.86 0.16
C ALA A 250 -5.41 5.82 1.50
N ASP A 251 -5.93 4.66 1.94
CA ASP A 251 -6.53 4.57 3.27
C ASP A 251 -5.47 4.72 4.37
N VAL A 252 -4.27 4.15 4.16
CA VAL A 252 -3.14 4.27 5.08
C VAL A 252 -2.57 5.69 5.07
N GLU A 253 -2.40 6.31 3.90
CA GLU A 253 -1.90 7.69 3.76
C GLU A 253 -2.87 8.72 4.35
N ARG A 254 -4.19 8.52 4.16
CA ARG A 254 -5.23 9.31 4.84
C ARG A 254 -5.15 9.10 6.35
N GLY A 255 -4.90 7.86 6.79
CA GLY A 255 -4.60 7.51 8.17
C GLY A 255 -3.46 8.35 8.75
N PHE A 256 -2.32 8.39 8.06
CA PHE A 256 -1.17 9.19 8.45
C PHE A 256 -1.44 10.69 8.46
N SER A 257 -2.14 11.22 7.45
CA SER A 257 -2.49 12.64 7.39
C SER A 257 -3.40 13.05 8.55
N GLU A 258 -4.40 12.22 8.85
CA GLU A 258 -5.29 12.44 9.99
C GLU A 258 -4.54 12.28 11.34
N ASN A 259 -3.50 11.45 11.42
CA ASN A 259 -2.63 11.33 12.59
C ASN A 259 -1.69 12.52 12.73
N ALA A 260 -1.12 13.02 11.64
CA ALA A 260 -0.27 14.22 11.64
C ALA A 260 -1.07 15.44 12.15
N ALA A 261 -2.35 15.55 11.79
CA ALA A 261 -3.24 16.57 12.34
C ALA A 261 -3.52 16.41 13.85
N LEU A 262 -3.37 15.20 14.41
CA LEU A 262 -3.55 14.93 15.84
C LEU A 262 -2.27 15.16 16.65
N ILE A 263 -1.10 14.93 16.05
CA ILE A 263 0.24 15.11 16.62
C ILE A 263 0.73 16.52 16.27
N THR A 264 0.19 17.54 16.94
CA THR A 264 0.70 18.92 16.86
C THR A 264 1.98 19.09 17.68
N ASP A 265 2.73 20.18 17.51
CA ASP A 265 3.96 20.44 18.28
C ASP A 265 3.72 20.39 19.80
N ASP A 266 2.56 20.91 20.26
CA ASP A 266 2.11 20.85 21.66
C ASP A 266 1.68 19.43 22.13
N ARG A 267 1.49 18.50 21.19
CA ARG A 267 1.07 17.10 21.41
C ARG A 267 2.14 16.09 20.97
N SER A 268 3.36 16.54 20.73
CA SER A 268 4.50 15.72 20.30
C SER A 268 4.91 14.63 21.30
N SER A 269 4.46 14.73 22.56
CA SER A 269 4.74 13.76 23.64
C SER A 269 3.58 12.79 23.93
N LEU A 270 2.56 12.70 23.07
CA LEU A 270 1.48 11.71 23.25
C LEU A 270 2.02 10.29 23.08
N SER A 271 1.60 9.39 23.98
CA SER A 271 1.88 7.96 23.83
C SER A 271 1.01 7.33 22.74
N ASP A 272 1.46 6.21 22.18
CA ASP A 272 0.71 5.45 21.16
C ASP A 272 -0.72 5.11 21.63
N ILE A 273 -0.90 4.79 22.91
CA ILE A 273 -2.22 4.51 23.52
C ILE A 273 -3.13 5.73 23.43
N SER A 274 -2.59 6.92 23.67
CA SER A 274 -3.35 8.17 23.62
C SER A 274 -3.73 8.52 22.18
N ILE A 275 -2.80 8.32 21.24
CA ILE A 275 -3.06 8.51 19.81
C ILE A 275 -4.15 7.54 19.34
N ASN A 276 -4.06 6.26 19.70
CA ASN A 276 -5.08 5.26 19.37
C ASN A 276 -6.44 5.58 19.98
N GLY A 277 -6.50 6.07 21.23
CA GLY A 277 -7.74 6.50 21.87
C GLY A 277 -8.40 7.70 21.19
N LEU A 278 -7.61 8.72 20.84
CA LEU A 278 -8.09 9.88 20.07
C LEU A 278 -8.58 9.48 18.68
N ARG A 279 -7.84 8.59 18.01
CA ARG A 279 -8.18 8.03 16.72
C ARG A 279 -9.51 7.29 16.76
N ALA A 280 -9.65 6.34 17.68
CA ALA A 280 -10.86 5.56 17.86
C ALA A 280 -12.08 6.45 18.14
N THR A 281 -11.90 7.51 18.93
CA THR A 281 -12.97 8.48 19.22
C THR A 281 -13.37 9.26 17.97
N LYS A 282 -12.39 9.76 17.20
CA LYS A 282 -12.65 10.48 15.94
C LYS A 282 -13.34 9.60 14.91
N ASP A 283 -12.89 8.35 14.76
CA ASP A 283 -13.46 7.37 13.85
C ASP A 283 -14.89 6.99 14.27
N ALA A 284 -15.14 6.82 15.58
CA ALA A 284 -16.49 6.58 16.10
C ALA A 284 -17.45 7.74 15.82
N VAL A 285 -17.03 8.99 16.01
CA VAL A 285 -17.85 10.17 15.68
C VAL A 285 -18.15 10.23 14.18
N LYS A 286 -17.16 9.92 13.34
CA LYS A 286 -17.31 9.89 11.89
C LYS A 286 -18.29 8.80 11.44
N PHE A 287 -18.19 7.61 12.01
CA PHE A 287 -18.99 6.46 11.63
C PHE A 287 -20.41 6.50 12.20
N TYR A 288 -20.56 6.73 13.51
CA TYR A 288 -21.86 6.68 14.19
C TYR A 288 -22.61 8.01 14.21
N GLY A 289 -21.88 9.13 14.21
CA GLY A 289 -22.48 10.47 14.25
C GLY A 289 -22.39 11.23 12.93
N GLN A 290 -22.03 10.56 11.82
CA GLN A 290 -21.85 11.19 10.51
C GLN A 290 -20.93 12.43 10.54
N GLY A 291 -19.96 12.44 11.46
CA GLY A 291 -19.05 13.56 11.68
C GLY A 291 -19.50 14.60 12.71
N LYS A 292 -20.69 14.44 13.29
CA LYS A 292 -21.23 15.30 14.36
C LYS A 292 -21.31 14.54 15.68
N VAL A 293 -20.71 15.11 16.71
CA VAL A 293 -20.63 14.48 18.04
C VAL A 293 -22.00 14.25 18.66
N HIS A 294 -22.94 15.19 18.48
CA HIS A 294 -24.28 15.09 19.08
C HIS A 294 -25.19 14.06 18.40
N GLU A 295 -24.82 13.56 17.23
CA GLU A 295 -25.57 12.51 16.52
C GLU A 295 -25.07 11.10 16.91
N VAL A 296 -23.98 10.99 17.68
CA VAL A 296 -23.47 9.70 18.15
C VAL A 296 -24.44 9.10 19.18
N PRO A 297 -24.99 7.89 18.94
CA PRO A 297 -25.92 7.27 19.87
C PRO A 297 -25.25 6.94 21.21
N ILE A 298 -25.85 7.41 22.31
CA ILE A 298 -25.40 7.07 23.66
C ILE A 298 -25.97 5.70 24.03
N CYS A 299 -25.16 4.65 23.85
CA CYS A 299 -25.54 3.28 24.22
C CYS A 299 -25.19 2.97 25.69
N LYS A 300 -25.86 1.96 26.25
CA LYS A 300 -25.59 1.48 27.62
C LYS A 300 -24.12 1.11 27.84
N GLY A 301 -23.51 0.44 26.85
CA GLY A 301 -22.09 0.09 26.91
C GLY A 301 -21.14 1.29 26.95
N LEU A 302 -21.51 2.42 26.32
CA LEU A 302 -20.74 3.67 26.41
C LEU A 302 -20.85 4.26 27.82
N LEU A 303 -22.05 4.28 28.40
CA LEU A 303 -22.26 4.76 29.78
C LEU A 303 -21.49 3.91 30.79
N ASP A 304 -21.51 2.59 30.64
CA ASP A 304 -20.78 1.68 31.50
C ASP A 304 -19.25 1.85 31.33
N SER A 305 -18.77 2.03 30.09
CA SER A 305 -17.36 2.33 29.82
C SER A 305 -16.90 3.64 30.45
N VAL A 306 -17.75 4.69 30.46
CA VAL A 306 -17.43 5.98 31.10
C VAL A 306 -17.37 5.82 32.62
N LYS A 307 -18.30 5.09 33.24
CA LYS A 307 -18.29 4.81 34.67
C LYS A 307 -17.00 4.09 35.11
N GLU A 308 -16.54 3.15 34.29
CA GLU A 308 -15.32 2.38 34.57
C GLU A 308 -14.01 3.11 34.21
N ALA A 309 -14.08 4.19 33.42
CA ALA A 309 -12.90 4.86 32.88
C ALA A 309 -11.94 5.37 33.98
N HIS A 310 -12.49 5.90 35.07
CA HIS A 310 -11.69 6.38 36.19
C HIS A 310 -10.89 5.25 36.86
N SER A 311 -11.56 4.13 37.14
CA SER A 311 -10.93 2.93 37.70
C SER A 311 -9.83 2.39 36.78
N ARG A 312 -10.10 2.33 35.46
CA ARG A 312 -9.09 1.88 34.47
C ARG A 312 -7.89 2.82 34.41
N CYS A 313 -8.12 4.14 34.48
CA CYS A 313 -7.05 5.13 34.49
C CYS A 313 -6.16 5.02 35.74
N GLN A 314 -6.78 4.82 36.90
CA GLN A 314 -6.05 4.64 38.16
C GLN A 314 -5.14 3.40 38.11
N VAL A 315 -5.66 2.26 37.65
CA VAL A 315 -4.89 1.02 37.48
C VAL A 315 -3.70 1.22 36.52
N ASP A 316 -3.89 1.93 35.40
CA ASP A 316 -2.82 2.21 34.45
C ASP A 316 -1.74 3.14 35.02
N GLN A 317 -2.13 4.16 35.80
CA GLN A 317 -1.20 5.04 36.51
C GLN A 317 -0.36 4.27 37.52
N GLU A 318 -0.98 3.40 38.33
CA GLU A 318 -0.27 2.54 39.28
C GLU A 318 0.72 1.61 38.56
N ARG A 319 0.30 1.01 37.45
CA ARG A 319 1.17 0.16 36.62
C ARG A 319 2.38 0.94 36.10
N LYS A 320 2.18 2.15 35.57
CA LYS A 320 3.26 3.03 35.09
C LYS A 320 4.23 3.40 36.21
N GLN A 321 3.72 3.73 37.40
CA GLN A 321 4.57 4.03 38.57
C GLN A 321 5.40 2.82 39.01
N ARG A 322 4.83 1.60 39.01
CA ARG A 322 5.56 0.37 39.33
C ARG A 322 6.70 0.10 38.33
N ILE A 323 6.43 0.30 37.03
CA ILE A 323 7.45 0.13 35.98
C ILE A 323 8.57 1.16 36.15
N LEU A 324 8.25 2.43 36.44
CA LEU A 324 9.24 3.49 36.63
C LEU A 324 10.14 3.20 37.84
N LYS A 325 9.54 2.89 39.00
CA LYS A 325 10.28 2.50 40.21
C LYS A 325 11.17 1.28 39.98
N GLY A 326 10.70 0.30 39.20
CA GLY A 326 11.49 -0.86 38.81
C GLY A 326 12.72 -0.50 37.97
N LYS A 327 12.57 0.39 36.97
CA LYS A 327 13.69 0.87 36.15
C LYS A 327 14.72 1.65 36.98
N GLU A 328 14.26 2.53 37.87
CA GLU A 328 15.13 3.30 38.78
C GLU A 328 15.90 2.38 39.74
N ALA A 329 15.26 1.34 40.28
CA ALA A 329 15.89 0.36 41.16
C ALA A 329 16.99 -0.44 40.41
N ILE A 330 16.74 -0.84 39.16
CA ILE A 330 17.73 -1.53 38.32
C ILE A 330 18.92 -0.61 38.03
N GLU A 331 18.68 0.65 37.68
CA GLU A 331 19.75 1.61 37.38
C GLU A 331 20.57 1.95 38.64
N ALA A 332 19.92 2.11 39.79
CA ALA A 332 20.57 2.32 41.08
C ALA A 332 21.43 1.12 41.47
N ALA A 333 20.92 -0.11 41.32
CA ALA A 333 21.67 -1.34 41.55
C ALA A 333 22.90 -1.42 40.63
N ALA A 334 22.75 -1.13 39.33
CA ALA A 334 23.88 -1.10 38.38
C ALA A 334 24.96 -0.07 38.77
N LYS A 335 24.56 1.13 39.22
CA LYS A 335 25.48 2.18 39.71
C LYS A 335 26.21 1.74 40.98
N LEU A 336 25.53 1.09 41.91
CA LEU A 336 26.10 0.52 43.14
C LEU A 336 27.12 -0.59 42.83
N THR A 337 26.78 -1.54 41.95
CA THR A 337 27.69 -2.61 41.52
C THR A 337 28.93 -2.04 40.83
N LYS A 338 28.77 -1.01 39.99
CA LYS A 338 29.91 -0.33 39.33
C LYS A 338 30.80 0.38 40.35
N LYS A 339 30.24 1.09 41.33
CA LYS A 339 30.98 1.73 42.43
C LYS A 339 31.73 0.71 43.28
N GLN A 340 31.09 -0.41 43.63
CA GLN A 340 31.72 -1.49 44.38
C GLN A 340 32.89 -2.11 43.62
N ARG A 341 32.74 -2.40 42.31
CA ARG A 341 33.83 -2.88 41.44
C ARG A 341 35.00 -1.89 41.39
N THR A 342 34.74 -0.59 41.27
CA THR A 342 35.82 0.43 41.26
C THR A 342 36.52 0.56 42.61
N ASN A 343 35.80 0.45 43.72
CA ASN A 343 36.38 0.50 45.07
C ASN A 343 37.19 -0.75 45.40
N PHE A 344 36.74 -1.94 44.97
CA PHE A 344 37.52 -3.17 45.08
C PHE A 344 38.81 -3.08 44.26
N GLY A 345 38.75 -2.56 43.03
CA GLY A 345 39.92 -2.31 42.19
C GLY A 345 40.94 -1.37 42.84
N ARG A 346 40.49 -0.27 43.46
CA ARG A 346 41.35 0.69 44.20
C ARG A 346 41.97 0.10 45.47
N LYS A 347 41.23 -0.72 46.22
CA LYS A 347 41.78 -1.43 47.39
C LYS A 347 42.86 -2.43 46.99
N ARG A 348 42.65 -3.17 45.89
CA ARG A 348 43.63 -4.12 45.35
C ARG A 348 44.93 -3.44 44.88
N THR A 349 44.83 -2.28 44.23
CA THR A 349 46.00 -1.50 43.80
C THR A 349 46.77 -0.89 44.99
N LYS A 350 46.07 -0.41 46.02
CA LYS A 350 46.74 0.06 47.25
C LYS A 350 47.45 -1.09 47.99
N SER A 351 46.79 -2.24 48.13
CA SER A 351 47.40 -3.43 48.73
C SER A 351 48.66 -3.87 47.99
N ASN A 352 48.61 -3.95 46.65
CA ASN A 352 49.79 -4.33 45.85
C ASN A 352 50.93 -3.33 45.96
N ARG A 353 50.64 -2.02 46.06
CA ARG A 353 51.68 -1.00 46.28
C ARG A 353 52.33 -1.14 47.66
N SER A 354 51.55 -1.38 48.71
CA SER A 354 52.12 -1.63 50.04
C SER A 354 52.99 -2.90 50.07
N THR A 355 52.60 -3.97 49.37
CA THR A 355 53.42 -5.20 49.27
C THR A 355 54.71 -4.95 48.50
N GLN A 356 54.67 -4.14 47.43
CA GLN A 356 55.85 -3.74 46.67
C GLN A 356 56.80 -2.82 47.45
N ASP A 357 56.28 -1.88 48.23
CA ASP A 357 57.12 -1.01 49.07
C ASP A 357 57.76 -1.76 50.25
N LEU A 358 57.05 -2.74 50.83
CA LEU A 358 57.63 -3.65 51.83
C LEU A 358 58.78 -4.46 51.23
N THR A 359 58.59 -5.07 50.05
CA THR A 359 59.66 -5.82 49.36
C THR A 359 60.84 -4.94 48.94
N ARG A 360 60.60 -3.65 48.62
CA ARG A 360 61.66 -2.70 48.29
C ARG A 360 62.48 -2.27 49.52
N ARG A 361 61.84 -2.13 50.69
CA ARG A 361 62.53 -1.85 51.96
C ARG A 361 63.35 -3.04 52.43
N SER A 362 62.84 -4.27 52.28
CA SER A 362 63.60 -5.50 52.59
C SER A 362 64.89 -5.65 51.76
N ARG A 363 64.91 -5.13 50.52
CA ARG A 363 66.10 -5.18 49.64
C ARG A 363 67.15 -4.09 49.89
N LYS A 364 66.85 -3.09 50.73
CA LYS A 364 67.81 -2.00 51.08
C LYS A 364 68.57 -2.25 52.39
N CYS A 365 68.28 -3.34 53.10
CA CYS A 365 68.93 -3.70 54.37
C CYS A 365 69.82 -4.95 54.26
N VAL A 366 70.27 -5.30 53.04
CA VAL A 366 71.25 -6.37 52.79
C VAL A 366 72.52 -5.78 52.23
#